data_AF-A0A812WYI7-F1
#
_entry.id   AF-A0A812WYI7-F1
#
_cell.length_a   1.000
_cell.length_b   1.000
_cell.length_c   1.000
_cell.angle_alpha   90.00
_cell.angle_beta   90.00
_cell.angle_gamma   90.00
#
_symmetry.space_group_name_H-M   'P 1'
#
loop_
_entity.id
_entity.type
_entity.pdbx_description
1 polymer ?
#
loop_
_entity_poly.entity_id
_entity_poly.type
_entity_poly.pdbx_seq_one_letter_code
_entity_poly.pdbx_strand_id
1 'polypeptide(L)'
;MLLRVAGGYVSGVEDIDTEALMDPVVLPDMGIWHPLAPQIFDNMSEYKEWYDNVHCPAAGILPNAPTIGLVLQKSHIATKDDGHYVGVVQELERRGARVACTYTGGLDFSVPVQEYLAGPTGEGMVDALVNLTGFSLVGGPASQDAKKAKEVLMKLNRPYLVSVPLVFQSFT
;
A
#
# COMPACT_ATOMS: atom_id res chain seq x y z
N MET A 1 4.56 -12.85 17.04
CA MET A 1 5.55 -12.01 17.76
C MET A 1 6.87 -12.74 17.99
N LEU A 2 6.88 -13.90 18.67
CA LEU A 2 8.11 -14.61 19.04
C LEU A 2 9.01 -15.01 17.85
N LEU A 3 8.43 -15.60 16.80
CA LEU A 3 9.16 -15.96 15.56
C LEU A 3 9.90 -14.76 14.94
N ARG A 4 9.25 -13.59 14.93
CA ARG A 4 9.82 -12.36 14.36
C ARG A 4 10.98 -11.83 15.19
N VAL A 5 10.83 -11.83 16.52
CA VAL A 5 11.90 -11.39 17.42
C VAL A 5 13.09 -12.34 17.31
N ALA A 6 12.84 -13.65 17.26
CA ALA A 6 13.89 -14.65 17.08
C ALA A 6 14.65 -14.45 15.76
N GLY A 7 13.94 -14.41 14.62
CA GLY A 7 14.58 -14.25 13.31
C GLY A 7 15.24 -12.88 13.06
N GLY A 8 14.73 -11.81 13.68
CA GLY A 8 15.27 -10.46 13.50
C GLY A 8 16.41 -10.08 14.45
N TYR A 9 16.46 -10.66 15.66
CA TYR A 9 17.29 -10.16 16.75
C TYR A 9 18.04 -11.22 17.55
N VAL A 10 17.86 -12.51 17.29
CA VAL A 10 18.56 -13.60 18.01
C VAL A 10 19.47 -14.34 17.05
N SER A 11 20.75 -13.94 17.02
CA SER A 11 21.76 -14.43 16.07
C SER A 11 22.10 -15.93 16.16
N GLY A 12 21.61 -16.64 17.18
CA GLY A 12 21.87 -18.07 17.40
C GLY A 12 20.68 -18.98 17.09
N VAL A 13 19.58 -18.43 16.56
CA VAL A 13 18.40 -19.20 16.20
C VAL A 13 18.46 -19.50 14.71
N GLU A 14 19.03 -20.64 14.37
CA GLU A 14 18.98 -21.22 13.02
C GLU A 14 17.81 -22.22 12.95
N ASP A 15 17.11 -22.25 11.82
CA ASP A 15 16.07 -23.23 11.48
C ASP A 15 14.97 -23.43 12.54
N ILE A 16 14.22 -22.36 12.85
CA ILE A 16 12.94 -22.55 13.55
C ILE A 16 11.96 -23.21 12.57
N ASP A 17 11.47 -24.40 12.93
CA ASP A 17 10.33 -25.01 12.26
C ASP A 17 9.07 -24.18 12.52
N THR A 18 8.83 -23.22 11.62
CA THR A 18 7.68 -22.32 11.71
C THR A 18 6.36 -23.03 11.41
N GLU A 19 6.40 -24.12 10.64
CA GLU A 19 5.20 -24.90 10.27
C GLU A 19 4.66 -25.67 11.48
N ALA A 20 5.54 -26.18 12.36
CA ALA A 20 5.13 -26.82 13.60
C ALA A 20 4.54 -25.84 14.64
N LEU A 21 4.73 -24.53 14.47
CA LEU A 21 4.37 -23.51 15.48
C LEU A 21 3.07 -22.77 15.19
N MET A 22 2.75 -22.50 13.92
CA MET A 22 1.49 -21.88 13.54
C MET A 22 1.18 -22.09 12.06
N ASP A 23 -0.11 -22.09 11.74
CA ASP A 23 -0.54 -22.04 10.35
C ASP A 23 -0.08 -20.73 9.68
N PRO A 24 0.36 -20.77 8.41
CA PRO A 24 0.80 -19.59 7.69
C PRO A 24 -0.37 -18.63 7.49
N VAL A 25 -0.19 -17.38 7.93
CA VAL A 25 -1.15 -16.31 7.63
C VAL A 25 -0.89 -15.82 6.22
N VAL A 26 -1.83 -16.12 5.32
CA VAL A 26 -1.72 -15.76 3.91
C VAL A 26 -2.12 -14.30 3.71
N LEU A 27 -1.19 -13.49 3.20
CA LEU A 27 -1.48 -12.15 2.74
C LEU A 27 -2.12 -12.23 1.33
N PRO A 28 -3.30 -11.62 1.09
CA PRO A 28 -3.93 -11.60 -0.23
C PRO A 28 -3.01 -11.03 -1.31
N ASP A 29 -3.21 -11.43 -2.56
CA ASP A 29 -2.38 -10.99 -3.68
C ASP A 29 -2.49 -9.52 -4.01
N MET A 30 -3.63 -8.90 -3.69
CA MET A 30 -3.83 -7.46 -3.74
C MET A 30 -4.84 -7.07 -2.67
N GLY A 31 -4.84 -5.79 -2.32
CA GLY A 31 -5.78 -5.26 -1.35
C GLY A 31 -5.49 -3.82 -0.98
N ILE A 32 -6.25 -3.32 -0.01
CA ILE A 32 -6.05 -2.02 0.63
C ILE A 32 -5.39 -2.26 1.98
N TRP A 33 -4.25 -1.62 2.19
CA TRP A 33 -3.45 -1.71 3.40
C TRP A 33 -3.44 -0.38 4.15
N HIS A 34 -3.45 -0.46 5.48
CA HIS A 34 -3.14 0.66 6.34
C HIS A 34 -2.35 0.14 7.56
N PRO A 35 -1.31 0.84 8.05
CA PRO A 35 -0.47 0.34 9.14
C PRO A 35 -1.22 0.12 10.45
N LEU A 36 -2.32 0.86 10.66
CA LEU A 36 -3.17 0.79 11.85
C LEU A 36 -4.49 0.03 11.60
N ALA A 37 -4.71 -0.49 10.40
CA ALA A 37 -5.88 -1.33 10.15
C ALA A 37 -5.73 -2.70 10.82
N PRO A 38 -6.84 -3.28 11.31
CA PRO A 38 -6.82 -4.62 11.89
C PRO A 38 -6.59 -5.73 10.85
N GLN A 39 -6.89 -5.45 9.57
CA GLN A 39 -6.83 -6.41 8.48
C GLN A 39 -6.49 -5.72 7.15
N ILE A 40 -6.23 -6.53 6.13
CA ILE A 40 -6.27 -6.09 4.74
C ILE A 40 -7.73 -6.05 4.30
N PHE A 41 -8.12 -4.98 3.60
CA PHE A 41 -9.44 -4.89 2.99
C PHE A 41 -9.37 -5.31 1.53
N ASP A 42 -10.33 -6.11 1.09
CA ASP A 42 -10.48 -6.54 -0.30
C ASP A 42 -11.44 -5.66 -1.10
N ASN A 43 -12.08 -4.67 -0.45
CA ASN A 43 -12.98 -3.72 -1.07
C ASN A 43 -12.91 -2.33 -0.40
N MET A 44 -13.21 -1.29 -1.18
CA MET A 44 -13.11 0.11 -0.73
C MET A 44 -14.25 0.50 0.23
N SER A 45 -15.39 -0.19 0.21
CA SER A 45 -16.52 0.11 1.10
C SER A 45 -16.20 -0.23 2.56
N GLU A 46 -15.67 -1.43 2.82
CA GLU A 46 -15.24 -1.84 4.16
C GLU A 46 -14.06 -0.99 4.65
N TYR A 47 -13.11 -0.68 3.76
CA TYR A 47 -12.02 0.23 4.10
C TYR A 47 -12.57 1.58 4.58
N LYS A 48 -13.49 2.18 3.83
CA LYS A 48 -14.12 3.47 4.20
C LYS A 48 -14.90 3.37 5.49
N GLU A 49 -15.65 2.30 5.72
CA GLU A 49 -16.40 2.12 6.95
C GLU A 49 -15.49 2.15 8.18
N TRP A 50 -14.39 1.40 8.14
CA TRP A 50 -13.38 1.46 9.20
C TRP A 50 -12.69 2.83 9.26
N TYR A 51 -12.27 3.36 8.12
CA TYR A 51 -11.45 4.57 8.04
C TYR A 51 -12.24 5.81 8.49
N ASP A 52 -13.50 5.97 8.09
CA ASP A 52 -14.35 7.11 8.43
C ASP A 52 -14.87 7.06 9.87
N ASN A 53 -15.24 5.87 10.36
CA ASN A 53 -15.89 5.76 11.67
C ASN A 53 -14.91 5.54 12.82
N VAL A 54 -13.72 4.99 12.53
CA VAL A 54 -12.74 4.59 13.56
C VAL A 54 -11.46 5.41 13.43
N HIS A 55 -10.80 5.33 12.27
CA HIS A 55 -9.43 5.87 12.14
C HIS A 55 -9.40 7.40 12.02
N CYS A 56 -10.13 7.99 11.09
CA CYS A 56 -10.15 9.44 10.87
C CYS A 56 -10.58 10.24 12.12
N PRO A 57 -11.61 9.84 12.88
CA PRO A 57 -11.97 10.53 14.13
C PRO A 57 -10.85 10.45 15.17
N ALA A 58 -10.17 9.31 15.31
CA ALA A 58 -9.05 9.13 16.23
C ALA A 58 -7.82 9.95 15.81
N ALA A 59 -7.57 10.07 14.51
CA ALA A 59 -6.47 10.84 13.94
C ALA A 59 -6.76 12.35 13.77
N GLY A 60 -8.01 12.79 14.00
CA GLY A 60 -8.43 14.18 13.80
C GLY A 60 -8.50 14.62 12.33
N ILE A 61 -8.69 13.69 11.40
CA ILE A 61 -8.80 13.94 9.97
C ILE A 61 -10.25 14.30 9.61
N LEU A 62 -10.44 15.39 8.86
CA LEU A 62 -11.78 15.84 8.48
C LEU A 62 -12.43 14.91 7.43
N PRO A 63 -13.77 14.75 7.43
CA PRO A 63 -14.46 13.91 6.44
C PRO A 63 -14.23 14.32 4.98
N ASN A 64 -14.13 15.63 4.73
CA ASN A 64 -13.96 16.20 3.38
C ASN A 64 -12.49 16.53 3.05
N ALA A 65 -11.54 15.96 3.78
CA ALA A 65 -10.13 16.24 3.54
C ALA A 65 -9.66 15.55 2.24
N PRO A 66 -8.61 16.07 1.58
CA PRO A 66 -8.12 15.49 0.34
C PRO A 66 -7.62 14.06 0.56
N THR A 67 -7.90 13.16 -0.38
CA THR A 67 -7.51 11.75 -0.31
C THR A 67 -6.35 11.45 -1.25
N ILE A 68 -5.27 10.88 -0.72
CA ILE A 68 -4.08 10.48 -1.48
C ILE A 68 -4.06 8.96 -1.62
N GLY A 69 -4.09 8.49 -2.87
CA GLY A 69 -3.89 7.08 -3.18
C GLY A 69 -2.41 6.74 -3.22
N LEU A 70 -2.00 5.70 -2.50
CA LEU A 70 -0.62 5.21 -2.47
C LEU A 70 -0.54 3.84 -3.17
N VAL A 71 0.42 3.68 -4.08
CA VAL A 71 0.69 2.39 -4.74
C VAL A 71 1.94 1.77 -4.13
N LEU A 72 1.76 0.59 -3.52
CA LEU A 72 2.76 -0.13 -2.74
C LEU A 72 3.04 -1.52 -3.32
N GLN A 73 4.14 -2.14 -2.87
CA GLN A 73 4.52 -3.49 -3.25
C GLN A 73 4.23 -4.48 -2.11
N LYS A 74 3.62 -5.65 -2.42
CA LYS A 74 3.28 -6.69 -1.43
C LYS A 74 4.49 -7.16 -0.61
N SER A 75 5.67 -7.23 -1.23
CA SER A 75 6.89 -7.75 -0.60
C SER A 75 7.23 -7.03 0.71
N HIS A 76 7.25 -5.69 0.70
CA HIS A 76 7.60 -4.91 1.91
C HIS A 76 6.55 -5.05 3.02
N ILE A 77 5.26 -5.23 2.67
CA ILE A 77 4.18 -5.46 3.64
C ILE A 77 4.30 -6.87 4.25
N ALA A 78 4.63 -7.86 3.43
CA ALA A 78 4.78 -9.25 3.83
C ALA A 78 6.01 -9.46 4.72
N THR A 79 7.16 -8.86 4.38
CA THR A 79 8.39 -8.94 5.19
C THR A 79 8.38 -8.00 6.39
N LYS A 80 7.43 -7.05 6.43
CA LYS A 80 7.34 -5.97 7.42
C LYS A 80 8.55 -5.03 7.41
N ASP A 81 9.16 -4.88 6.22
CA ASP A 81 10.11 -3.82 5.89
C ASP A 81 9.37 -2.58 5.36
N ASP A 82 8.22 -2.28 5.98
CA ASP A 82 7.25 -1.28 5.56
C ASP A 82 7.41 0.06 6.29
N GLY A 83 8.45 0.23 7.13
CA GLY A 83 8.63 1.42 7.98
C GLY A 83 8.60 2.76 7.22
N HIS A 84 9.10 2.78 5.99
CA HIS A 84 9.01 3.96 5.11
C HIS A 84 7.59 4.20 4.60
N TYR A 85 6.81 3.16 4.28
CA TYR A 85 5.39 3.28 3.96
C TYR A 85 4.60 3.79 5.17
N VAL A 86 4.86 3.25 6.36
CA VAL A 86 4.27 3.71 7.62
C VAL A 86 4.54 5.21 7.82
N GLY A 87 5.79 5.64 7.62
CA GLY A 87 6.17 7.04 7.75
C GLY A 87 5.46 7.97 6.75
N VAL A 88 5.32 7.55 5.48
CA VAL A 88 4.59 8.33 4.47
C VAL A 88 3.11 8.43 4.82
N VAL A 89 2.46 7.33 5.22
CA VAL A 89 1.06 7.35 5.67
C VAL A 89 0.88 8.34 6.82
N GLN A 90 1.68 8.21 7.88
CA GLN A 90 1.56 9.08 9.04
C GLN A 90 1.81 10.55 8.71
N GLU A 91 2.78 10.86 7.85
CA GLU A 91 3.06 12.25 7.48
C GLU A 91 1.93 12.89 6.65
N LEU A 92 1.28 12.13 5.76
CA LEU A 92 0.11 12.59 5.02
C LEU A 92 -1.08 12.84 5.96
N GLU A 93 -1.35 11.89 6.86
CA GLU A 93 -2.43 12.01 7.85
C GLU A 93 -2.20 13.17 8.82
N ARG A 94 -0.96 13.35 9.29
CA ARG A 94 -0.56 14.49 10.14
C ARG A 94 -0.78 15.84 9.44
N ARG A 95 -0.69 15.88 8.10
CA ARG A 95 -0.99 17.07 7.29
C ARG A 95 -2.50 17.25 7.01
N GLY A 96 -3.32 16.37 7.55
CA GLY A 96 -4.77 16.38 7.39
C GLY A 96 -5.26 15.74 6.09
N ALA A 97 -4.42 14.99 5.38
CA ALA A 97 -4.87 14.22 4.23
C ALA A 97 -5.42 12.85 4.67
N ARG A 98 -6.39 12.37 3.93
CA ARG A 98 -6.85 10.98 3.96
C ARG A 98 -5.92 10.16 3.09
N VAL A 99 -5.71 8.89 3.40
CA VAL A 99 -4.89 8.00 2.57
C VAL A 99 -5.69 6.77 2.14
N ALA A 100 -5.30 6.15 1.04
CA ALA A 100 -5.74 4.82 0.66
C ALA A 100 -4.58 4.10 -0.02
N CYS A 101 -3.99 3.09 0.65
CA CYS A 101 -2.83 2.40 0.11
C CYS A 101 -3.25 1.11 -0.57
N THR A 102 -3.03 0.99 -1.86
CA THR A 102 -3.22 -0.26 -2.60
C THR A 102 -1.90 -0.97 -2.79
N TYR A 103 -1.95 -2.29 -2.80
CA TYR A 103 -0.78 -3.11 -3.11
C TYR A 103 -1.14 -4.28 -4.01
N THR A 104 -0.13 -4.85 -4.67
CA THR A 104 -0.24 -6.16 -5.33
C THR A 104 1.09 -6.92 -5.26
N GLY A 105 1.01 -8.25 -5.31
CA GLY A 105 2.15 -9.15 -5.53
C GLY A 105 2.50 -9.30 -7.01
N GLY A 106 1.62 -8.88 -7.92
CA GLY A 106 1.90 -8.80 -9.34
C GLY A 106 2.75 -7.58 -9.71
N LEU A 107 3.04 -7.46 -11.00
CA LEU A 107 3.71 -6.29 -11.58
C LEU A 107 2.74 -5.38 -12.34
N ASP A 108 1.44 -5.67 -12.28
CA ASP A 108 0.39 -4.81 -12.84
C ASP A 108 -0.34 -4.11 -11.71
N PHE A 109 0.19 -2.95 -11.30
CA PHE A 109 -0.39 -2.11 -10.26
C PHE A 109 -1.64 -1.36 -10.74
N SER A 110 -1.92 -1.35 -12.04
CA SER A 110 -3.15 -0.76 -12.58
C SER A 110 -4.41 -1.52 -12.17
N VAL A 111 -4.27 -2.82 -11.85
CA VAL A 111 -5.39 -3.66 -11.39
C VAL A 111 -5.94 -3.17 -10.04
N PRO A 112 -5.16 -3.14 -8.94
CA PRO A 112 -5.68 -2.67 -7.66
C PRO A 112 -6.02 -1.16 -7.65
N VAL A 113 -5.34 -0.35 -8.49
CA VAL A 113 -5.71 1.07 -8.62
C VAL A 113 -7.11 1.22 -9.23
N GLN A 114 -7.44 0.47 -10.28
CA GLN A 114 -8.78 0.52 -10.88
C GLN A 114 -9.83 -0.10 -9.97
N GLU A 115 -9.51 -1.21 -9.30
CA GLU A 115 -10.46 -1.92 -8.44
C GLU A 115 -10.84 -1.09 -7.21
N TYR A 116 -9.85 -0.45 -6.58
CA TYR A 116 -10.05 0.18 -5.27
C TYR A 116 -10.14 1.70 -5.33
N LEU A 117 -9.49 2.35 -6.30
CA LEU A 117 -9.35 3.82 -6.33
C LEU A 117 -10.08 4.48 -7.50
N ALA A 118 -10.75 3.72 -8.38
CA ALA A 118 -11.58 4.29 -9.44
C ALA A 118 -13.06 4.28 -9.06
N GLY A 119 -13.76 5.34 -9.44
CA GLY A 119 -15.19 5.47 -9.30
C GLY A 119 -15.95 4.72 -10.40
N PRO A 120 -17.29 4.74 -10.35
CA PRO A 120 -18.14 4.02 -11.30
C PRO A 120 -17.92 4.41 -12.77
N THR A 121 -17.47 5.65 -13.04
CA THR A 121 -17.17 6.10 -14.42
C THR A 121 -15.69 5.98 -14.79
N GLY A 122 -14.87 5.48 -13.85
CA GLY A 122 -13.43 5.21 -13.98
C GLY A 122 -12.51 6.37 -13.60
N GLU A 123 -13.06 7.52 -13.22
CA GLU A 123 -12.37 8.63 -12.62
C GLU A 123 -11.82 8.27 -11.23
N GLY A 124 -10.70 8.83 -10.82
CA GLY A 124 -10.12 8.55 -9.51
C GLY A 124 -11.02 9.05 -8.37
N MET A 125 -11.30 8.18 -7.40
CA MET A 125 -11.90 8.50 -6.10
C MET A 125 -10.92 9.17 -5.12
N VAL A 126 -9.67 9.31 -5.54
CA VAL A 126 -8.59 10.02 -4.84
C VAL A 126 -8.27 11.32 -5.56
N ASP A 127 -7.67 12.28 -4.87
CA ASP A 127 -7.27 13.57 -5.43
C ASP A 127 -5.91 13.51 -6.13
N ALA A 128 -5.02 12.62 -5.69
CA ALA A 128 -3.75 12.34 -6.34
C ALA A 128 -3.30 10.89 -6.08
N LEU A 129 -2.43 10.39 -6.96
CA LEU A 129 -1.77 9.09 -6.83
C LEU A 129 -0.28 9.27 -6.65
N VAL A 130 0.29 8.54 -5.69
CA VAL A 130 1.74 8.48 -5.45
C VAL A 130 2.17 7.01 -5.51
N ASN A 131 2.99 6.69 -6.51
CA ASN A 131 3.60 5.37 -6.64
C ASN A 131 4.93 5.34 -5.89
N LEU A 132 5.00 4.52 -4.84
CA LEU A 132 6.18 4.32 -4.00
C LEU A 132 6.96 3.04 -4.35
N THR A 133 6.56 2.31 -5.40
CA THR A 133 7.24 1.11 -5.86
C THR A 133 8.51 1.43 -6.67
N GLY A 134 8.57 2.61 -7.28
CA GLY A 134 9.61 2.98 -8.24
C GLY A 134 9.55 2.23 -9.58
N PHE A 135 8.57 1.35 -9.77
CA PHE A 135 8.31 0.67 -11.04
C PHE A 135 7.26 1.41 -11.88
N SER A 136 7.20 1.01 -13.15
CA SER A 136 6.09 1.39 -14.03
C SER A 136 4.76 0.90 -13.43
N LEU A 137 3.66 1.63 -13.68
CA LEU A 137 2.33 1.25 -13.18
C LEU A 137 1.91 -0.14 -13.73
N VAL A 138 2.34 -0.47 -14.94
CA VAL A 138 2.09 -1.77 -15.58
C VAL A 138 3.40 -2.35 -16.09
N GLY A 139 3.78 -3.49 -15.52
CA GLY A 139 4.98 -4.22 -15.83
C GLY A 139 6.14 -3.92 -14.87
N GLY A 140 7.14 -4.81 -14.89
CA GLY A 140 8.33 -4.71 -14.05
C GLY A 140 9.55 -4.17 -14.81
N PRO A 141 10.74 -4.22 -14.18
CA PRO A 141 11.97 -3.69 -14.77
C PRO A 141 12.33 -4.28 -16.14
N ALA A 142 11.96 -5.55 -16.38
CA ALA A 142 12.31 -6.28 -17.61
C ALA A 142 11.31 -6.07 -18.76
N SER A 143 10.07 -5.69 -18.46
CA SER A 143 9.02 -5.51 -19.48
C SER A 143 7.91 -4.62 -18.91
N GLN A 144 7.59 -3.55 -19.65
CA GLN A 144 6.60 -2.54 -19.26
C GLN A 144 5.56 -2.32 -20.35
N ASP A 145 4.32 -2.04 -19.95
CA ASP A 145 3.24 -1.62 -20.85
C ASP A 145 2.82 -0.17 -20.56
N ALA A 146 3.59 0.76 -21.13
CA ALA A 146 3.32 2.18 -20.99
C ALA A 146 2.00 2.60 -21.64
N LYS A 147 1.50 1.86 -22.65
CA LYS A 147 0.23 2.18 -23.32
C LYS A 147 -0.94 1.91 -22.39
N LYS A 148 -0.97 0.73 -21.76
CA LYS A 148 -1.98 0.39 -20.74
C LYS A 148 -1.89 1.32 -19.53
N ALA A 149 -0.69 1.61 -19.04
CA ALA A 149 -0.50 2.55 -17.93
C ALA A 149 -1.07 3.94 -18.26
N LYS A 150 -0.80 4.47 -19.46
CA LYS A 150 -1.34 5.75 -19.91
C LYS A 150 -2.86 5.73 -20.00
N GLU A 151 -3.46 4.69 -20.57
CA GLU A 151 -4.91 4.56 -20.69
C GLU A 151 -5.59 4.62 -19.31
N VAL A 152 -5.09 3.84 -18.35
CA VAL A 152 -5.61 3.80 -16.99
C VAL A 152 -5.45 5.15 -16.28
N LEU A 153 -4.27 5.77 -16.36
CA LEU A 153 -4.02 7.07 -15.71
C LEU A 153 -4.84 8.21 -16.33
N MET A 154 -5.04 8.19 -17.65
CA MET A 154 -5.90 9.16 -18.33
C MET A 154 -7.36 9.01 -17.93
N LYS A 155 -7.83 7.77 -17.72
CA LYS A 155 -9.19 7.51 -17.23
C LYS A 155 -9.37 7.97 -15.79
N LEU A 156 -8.41 7.67 -14.92
CA LEU A 156 -8.39 8.14 -13.54
C LEU A 156 -8.36 9.67 -13.47
N ASN A 157 -7.65 10.32 -14.40
CA ASN A 157 -7.58 11.77 -14.54
C ASN A 157 -7.17 12.50 -13.24
N ARG A 158 -6.16 11.95 -12.55
CA ARG A 158 -5.58 12.53 -11.32
C ARG A 158 -4.07 12.72 -11.50
N PRO A 159 -3.44 13.69 -10.79
CA PRO A 159 -2.00 13.79 -10.73
C PRO A 159 -1.37 12.46 -10.30
N TYR A 160 -0.36 12.02 -11.05
CA TYR A 160 0.36 10.79 -10.79
C TYR A 160 1.84 11.10 -10.54
N LEU A 161 2.27 10.87 -9.30
CA LEU A 161 3.65 11.08 -8.85
C LEU A 161 4.33 9.73 -8.65
N VAL A 162 5.64 9.70 -8.84
CA VAL A 162 6.46 8.51 -8.59
C VAL A 162 7.63 8.90 -7.70
N SER A 163 7.87 8.12 -6.65
CA SER A 163 9.08 8.17 -5.85
C SER A 163 9.76 6.80 -5.91
N VAL A 164 11.07 6.78 -6.13
CA VAL A 164 11.85 5.54 -6.19
C VAL A 164 12.23 5.10 -4.78
N PRO A 165 12.16 3.79 -4.43
CA PRO A 165 12.47 3.30 -3.09
C PRO A 165 13.86 3.70 -2.57
N LEU A 166 14.80 3.94 -3.48
CA LEU A 166 16.16 4.38 -3.19
C LEU A 166 16.22 5.64 -2.33
N VAL A 167 15.20 6.51 -2.36
CA VAL A 167 15.14 7.71 -1.51
C VAL A 167 15.04 7.40 -0.02
N PHE A 168 14.62 6.18 0.35
CA PHE A 168 14.49 5.74 1.74
C PHE A 168 15.71 4.94 2.22
N GLN A 169 16.62 4.59 1.31
CA GLN A 169 17.81 3.82 1.63
C GLN A 169 18.94 4.74 2.08
N SER A 170 19.57 4.40 3.20
CA SER A 170 20.80 5.05 3.62
C SER A 170 21.99 4.38 2.94
N PHE A 171 22.84 5.19 2.31
CA PHE A 171 24.14 4.74 1.82
C PHE A 171 25.19 5.11 2.86
N THR A 172 25.64 4.12 3.61
CA THR A 172 26.76 4.24 4.57
C THR A 172 27.70 3.08 4.36
#